data_AF-A0A1I9GAU1-F1
#
_entry.id   AF-A0A1I9GAU1-F1
#
_cell.length_a   1.000
_cell.length_b   1.000
_cell.length_c   1.000
_cell.angle_alpha   90.00
_cell.angle_beta   90.00
_cell.angle_gamma   90.00
#
_symmetry.space_group_name_H-M   'P 1'
#
loop_
_entity.id
_entity.type
_entity.pdbx_description
1 polymer ?
#
loop_
_entity_poly.entity_id
_entity_poly.type
_entity_poly.pdbx_seq_one_letter_code
_entity_poly.pdbx_strand_id
1 'polypeptide(L)'
;MHCFFAALVPHLNKNDPESNFEPTKFLSLDKPLPRRHFLQALEFDVDENVSLNLSYDPTWLAILRATDPLTSVNKSNIYMPSQHTRSERWDFRPTEEELTKVEEIYDGDFTIPRNFKMTAWPHRADGIDDSSQELYY
;
A
#
# COMPACT_ATOMS: atom_id res chain seq x y z
N MET A 1 10.98 -8.94 18.15
CA MET A 1 11.67 -9.85 17.22
C MET A 1 11.63 -9.23 15.84
N HIS A 2 12.77 -8.93 15.23
CA HIS A 2 12.89 -8.66 13.79
C HIS A 2 14.14 -9.43 13.36
N CYS A 3 13.93 -10.49 12.58
CA CYS A 3 14.97 -11.30 11.98
C CYS A 3 14.69 -11.44 10.49
N PHE A 4 15.74 -11.54 9.69
CA PHE A 4 15.62 -11.95 8.30
C PHE A 4 14.98 -13.35 8.21
N PHE A 5 13.95 -13.50 7.39
CA PHE A 5 13.27 -14.77 7.15
C PHE A 5 12.68 -14.77 5.74
N ALA A 6 12.89 -15.86 5.00
CA ALA A 6 12.32 -16.07 3.69
C ALA A 6 11.54 -17.39 3.69
N ALA A 7 10.33 -17.38 3.13
CA ALA A 7 9.49 -18.56 3.03
C ALA A 7 8.71 -18.60 1.73
N LEU A 8 8.40 -19.81 1.27
CA LEU A 8 7.46 -20.06 0.19
C LEU A 8 6.19 -20.64 0.80
N VAL A 9 5.07 -19.97 0.61
CA VAL A 9 3.76 -20.41 1.10
C VAL A 9 2.95 -20.90 -0.09
N PRO A 10 2.74 -22.21 -0.23
CA PRO A 10 1.92 -22.77 -1.30
C PRO A 10 0.44 -22.55 -1.01
N HIS A 11 -0.33 -22.36 -2.08
CA HIS A 11 -1.79 -22.20 -2.02
C HIS A 11 -2.46 -23.36 -2.73
N LEU A 12 -3.14 -24.21 -1.95
CA LEU A 12 -3.88 -25.34 -2.49
C LEU A 12 -5.27 -24.90 -2.92
N ASN A 13 -5.64 -25.20 -4.16
CA ASN A 13 -7.02 -25.03 -4.60
C ASN A 13 -7.87 -26.19 -4.05
N LYS A 14 -8.85 -25.85 -3.20
CA LYS A 14 -9.76 -26.84 -2.58
C LYS A 14 -10.73 -27.47 -3.59
N ASN A 15 -10.96 -26.80 -4.72
CA ASN A 15 -11.96 -27.21 -5.72
C ASN A 15 -11.33 -27.91 -6.94
N ASP A 16 -10.02 -27.78 -7.13
CA ASP A 16 -9.28 -28.43 -8.20
C ASP A 16 -7.83 -28.75 -7.74
N PRO A 17 -7.54 -30.01 -7.35
CA PRO A 17 -6.23 -30.40 -6.85
C PRO A 17 -5.08 -30.31 -7.89
N GLU A 18 -5.40 -30.20 -9.18
CA GLU A 18 -4.40 -30.07 -10.25
C GLU A 18 -4.06 -28.60 -10.56
N SER A 19 -4.96 -27.67 -10.21
CA SER A 19 -4.73 -26.23 -10.32
C SER A 19 -4.01 -25.68 -9.09
N ASN A 20 -2.68 -25.72 -9.11
CA ASN A 20 -1.86 -25.07 -8.08
C ASN A 20 -1.77 -23.56 -8.35
N PHE A 21 -2.21 -22.75 -7.39
CA PHE A 21 -1.96 -21.31 -7.41
C PHE A 21 -0.46 -21.04 -7.21
N GLU A 22 0.03 -19.93 -7.77
CA GLU A 22 1.42 -19.54 -7.54
C GLU A 22 1.70 -19.31 -6.04
N PRO A 23 2.81 -19.83 -5.50
CA PRO A 23 3.14 -19.68 -4.10
C PRO A 23 3.49 -18.23 -3.77
N THR A 24 3.11 -17.77 -2.58
CA THR A 24 3.58 -16.47 -2.08
C THR A 24 5.00 -16.58 -1.54
N LYS A 25 5.91 -15.76 -2.07
CA LYS A 25 7.28 -15.61 -1.56
C LYS A 25 7.28 -14.57 -0.44
N PHE A 26 7.25 -15.02 0.81
CA PHE A 26 7.35 -14.16 1.98
C PHE A 26 8.81 -13.79 2.25
N LEU A 27 9.03 -12.51 2.54
CA LEU A 27 10.33 -11.97 2.90
C LEU A 27 10.18 -10.99 4.06
N SER A 28 10.89 -11.24 5.16
CA SER A 28 11.06 -10.26 6.25
C SER A 28 12.51 -9.78 6.32
N LEU A 29 12.67 -8.50 6.63
CA LEU A 29 13.97 -7.83 6.75
C LEU A 29 14.31 -7.52 8.21
N ASP A 30 15.61 -7.36 8.50
CA ASP A 30 16.07 -6.93 9.82
C ASP A 30 15.80 -5.45 10.10
N LYS A 31 15.92 -5.06 11.38
CA LYS A 31 16.00 -3.64 11.74
C LYS A 31 17.24 -2.99 11.10
N PRO A 32 17.16 -1.68 10.76
CA PRO A 32 18.28 -0.90 10.24
C PRO A 32 19.30 -0.59 11.36
N LEU A 33 19.93 -1.64 11.88
CA LEU A 33 20.99 -1.58 12.88
C LEU A 33 22.32 -1.99 12.23
N PRO A 34 23.45 -1.48 12.74
CA PRO A 34 24.76 -1.88 12.25
C PRO A 34 24.91 -3.41 12.19
N ARG A 35 25.50 -3.90 11.10
CA ARG A 35 25.80 -5.32 10.86
C ARG A 35 24.56 -6.24 10.76
N ARG A 36 23.42 -5.71 10.30
CA ARG A 36 22.20 -6.50 10.01
C ARG A 36 21.76 -6.40 8.55
N HIS A 37 21.01 -7.39 8.09
CA HIS A 37 20.50 -7.47 6.71
C HIS A 37 19.12 -6.79 6.61
N PHE A 38 19.12 -5.46 6.62
CA PHE A 38 17.89 -4.65 6.65
C PHE A 38 17.40 -4.19 5.27
N LEU A 39 18.16 -4.46 4.20
CA LEU A 39 17.85 -4.05 2.84
C LEU A 39 18.05 -5.24 1.88
N GLN A 40 17.11 -5.40 0.95
CA GLN A 40 17.19 -6.36 -0.14
C GLN A 40 16.72 -5.70 -1.43
N ALA A 41 17.47 -5.90 -2.52
CA ALA A 41 17.04 -5.53 -3.86
C ALA A 41 16.28 -6.71 -4.48
N LEU A 42 15.16 -6.40 -5.15
CA LEU A 42 14.39 -7.36 -5.93
C LEU A 42 14.49 -6.96 -7.40
N GLU A 43 14.80 -7.93 -8.25
CA GLU A 43 14.87 -7.75 -9.69
C GLU A 43 13.60 -8.33 -10.32
N PHE A 44 13.00 -7.55 -11.20
CA PHE A 44 11.81 -7.93 -11.95
C PHE A 44 12.06 -7.67 -13.42
N ASP A 45 11.61 -8.59 -14.27
CA ASP A 45 11.63 -8.38 -15.72
C ASP A 45 10.54 -7.36 -16.07
N VAL A 46 10.97 -6.18 -16.51
CA VAL A 46 10.10 -5.09 -16.94
C VAL A 46 10.41 -4.80 -18.41
N ASP A 47 9.36 -4.57 -19.22
CA ASP A 47 9.52 -4.17 -20.61
C ASP A 47 10.27 -2.84 -20.70
N GLU A 48 11.33 -2.80 -21.51
CA GLU A 48 12.21 -1.64 -21.72
C GLU A 48 11.46 -0.40 -22.23
N ASN A 49 10.30 -0.59 -22.88
CA ASN A 49 9.51 0.49 -23.44
C ASN A 49 8.55 1.14 -22.43
N VAL A 50 8.43 0.58 -21.21
CA VAL A 50 7.52 1.09 -20.20
C VAL A 50 8.15 2.27 -19.45
N SER A 51 7.36 3.33 -19.26
CA SER A 51 7.80 4.48 -18.48
C SER A 51 7.84 4.14 -16.99
N LEU A 52 9.01 4.29 -16.35
CA LEU A 52 9.19 4.10 -14.91
C LEU A 52 8.71 5.33 -14.11
N ASN A 53 7.40 5.58 -14.14
CA ASN A 53 6.76 6.64 -13.36
C ASN A 53 5.92 6.07 -12.23
N LEU A 54 5.74 6.86 -11.19
CA LEU A 54 4.76 6.59 -10.14
C LEU A 54 3.37 6.97 -10.67
N SER A 55 2.41 6.06 -10.53
CA SER A 55 1.00 6.29 -10.86
C SER A 55 0.09 5.82 -9.74
N TYR A 56 -1.13 6.36 -9.69
CA TYR A 56 -2.18 5.88 -8.81
C TYR A 56 -2.78 4.58 -9.36
N ASP A 57 -3.10 3.64 -8.46
CA ASP A 57 -3.86 2.45 -8.81
C ASP A 57 -5.37 2.78 -8.83
N PRO A 58 -6.08 2.62 -9.97
CA PRO A 58 -7.51 2.94 -10.06
C PRO A 58 -8.40 2.11 -9.12
N THR A 59 -8.04 0.84 -8.88
CA THR A 59 -8.74 -0.05 -7.95
C THR A 59 -8.60 0.48 -6.53
N TRP A 60 -7.40 0.90 -6.14
CA TRP A 60 -7.16 1.50 -4.83
C TRP A 60 -7.92 2.82 -4.66
N LEU A 61 -7.93 3.67 -5.68
CA LEU A 61 -8.71 4.92 -5.67
C LEU A 61 -10.22 4.67 -5.54
N ALA A 62 -10.74 3.64 -6.22
CA ALA A 62 -12.14 3.26 -6.11
C ALA A 62 -12.48 2.75 -4.71
N ILE A 63 -11.62 1.92 -4.11
CA ILE A 63 -11.76 1.46 -2.72
C ILE A 63 -11.74 2.65 -1.75
N LEU A 64 -10.77 3.55 -1.89
CA LEU A 64 -10.67 4.76 -1.06
C LEU A 64 -11.96 5.59 -1.13
N ARG A 65 -12.48 5.83 -2.33
CA ARG A 65 -13.74 6.56 -2.51
C ARG A 65 -14.94 5.83 -1.89
N ALA A 66 -15.04 4.52 -2.07
CA ALA A 66 -16.14 3.73 -1.51
C ALA A 66 -16.09 3.65 0.03
N THR A 67 -14.90 3.78 0.62
CA THR A 67 -14.66 3.73 2.07
C THR A 67 -14.53 5.09 2.74
N ASP A 68 -14.59 6.20 1.97
CA ASP A 68 -14.54 7.58 2.49
C ASP A 68 -15.52 7.84 3.65
N PRO A 69 -16.79 7.37 3.61
CA PRO A 69 -17.73 7.55 4.72
C PRO A 69 -17.30 6.89 6.04
N LEU A 70 -16.39 5.91 5.99
CA LEU A 70 -15.83 5.23 7.16
C LEU A 70 -14.71 6.04 7.83
N THR A 71 -14.18 7.06 7.14
CA THR A 71 -13.08 7.91 7.61
C THR A 71 -13.59 9.21 8.25
N SER A 72 -14.43 9.08 9.28
CA SER A 72 -14.88 10.26 10.03
C SER A 72 -13.87 10.68 11.10
N VAL A 73 -13.62 11.99 11.20
CA VAL A 73 -12.81 12.62 12.26
C VAL A 73 -13.57 12.77 13.60
N ASN A 74 -14.83 12.37 13.63
CA ASN A 74 -15.65 12.44 14.84
C ASN A 74 -15.19 11.42 15.87
N LYS A 75 -15.19 11.82 17.15
CA LYS A 75 -14.81 10.94 18.28
C LYS A 75 -15.87 9.87 18.63
N SER A 76 -16.94 9.77 17.84
CA SER A 76 -17.96 8.75 18.02
C SER A 76 -17.45 7.40 17.57
N ASN A 77 -17.83 6.33 18.27
CA ASN A 77 -17.55 4.98 17.80
C ASN A 77 -18.26 4.73 16.46
N ILE A 78 -17.49 4.36 15.45
CA ILE A 78 -17.99 3.90 14.15
C ILE A 78 -17.85 2.38 14.13
N TYR A 79 -18.96 1.70 13.90
CA TYR A 79 -18.94 0.26 13.69
C TYR A 79 -18.52 -0.01 12.24
N MET A 80 -17.46 -0.78 12.05
CA MET A 80 -16.99 -1.13 10.71
C MET A 80 -17.93 -2.15 10.07
N PRO A 81 -18.17 -2.05 8.75
CA PRO A 81 -18.96 -3.04 8.03
C PRO A 81 -18.39 -4.44 8.22
N SER A 82 -19.28 -5.42 8.41
CA SER A 82 -18.91 -6.81 8.57
C SER A 82 -19.78 -7.68 7.68
N GLN A 83 -19.28 -8.85 7.29
CA GLN A 83 -20.05 -9.84 6.52
C GLN A 83 -21.34 -10.28 7.25
N HIS A 84 -21.40 -10.11 8.57
CA HIS A 84 -22.55 -10.45 9.39
C HIS A 84 -23.61 -9.33 9.46
N THR A 85 -23.31 -8.13 8.97
CA THR A 85 -24.23 -7.00 8.93
C THR A 85 -25.10 -7.09 7.67
N ARG A 86 -26.43 -7.23 7.83
CA ARG A 86 -27.35 -7.51 6.70
C ARG A 86 -27.68 -6.28 5.85
N SER A 87 -27.54 -5.07 6.38
CA SER A 87 -28.04 -3.83 5.78
C SER A 87 -26.96 -3.00 5.07
N GLU A 88 -25.69 -3.30 5.31
CA GLU A 88 -24.57 -2.43 4.90
C GLU A 88 -23.62 -3.17 3.98
N ARG A 89 -23.03 -2.44 3.03
CA ARG A 89 -21.98 -2.97 2.15
C ARG A 89 -20.74 -3.27 2.98
N TRP A 90 -20.28 -4.52 2.94
CA TRP A 90 -19.04 -4.96 3.59
C TRP A 90 -17.95 -5.35 2.59
N ASP A 91 -18.32 -5.67 1.35
CA ASP A 91 -17.42 -6.00 0.26
C ASP A 91 -17.17 -4.75 -0.58
N PHE A 92 -15.94 -4.22 -0.49
CA PHE A 92 -15.50 -3.00 -1.17
C PHE A 92 -14.65 -3.29 -2.41
N ARG A 93 -14.67 -4.52 -2.93
CA ARG A 93 -14.14 -4.76 -4.28
C ARG A 93 -14.85 -3.83 -5.27
N PRO A 94 -14.10 -3.00 -6.02
CA PRO A 94 -14.71 -2.05 -6.94
C PRO A 94 -15.56 -2.72 -8.00
N THR A 95 -16.72 -2.16 -8.28
CA THR A 95 -17.49 -2.52 -9.48
C THR A 95 -16.94 -1.79 -10.71
N GLU A 96 -17.27 -2.26 -11.91
CA GLU A 96 -16.87 -1.59 -13.17
C GLU A 96 -17.33 -0.12 -13.20
N GLU A 97 -18.56 0.16 -12.73
CA GLU A 97 -19.07 1.52 -12.62
C GLU A 97 -18.24 2.42 -11.69
N GLU A 98 -17.70 1.86 -10.61
CA GLU A 98 -16.85 2.62 -9.67
C GLU A 98 -15.49 2.94 -10.29
N LEU A 99 -14.93 1.99 -11.05
CA LEU A 99 -13.69 2.20 -11.80
C LEU A 99 -13.87 3.25 -12.91
N THR A 100 -14.95 3.18 -13.70
CA THR A 100 -15.24 4.19 -14.74
C THR A 100 -15.37 5.59 -14.15
N LYS A 101 -16.04 5.73 -13.00
CA LYS A 101 -16.12 7.04 -12.33
C LYS A 101 -14.77 7.55 -11.84
N VAL A 102 -13.86 6.66 -11.45
CA VAL A 102 -12.49 7.06 -11.08
C VAL A 102 -11.72 7.52 -12.32
N GLU A 103 -11.85 6.81 -13.43
CA GLU A 103 -11.26 7.20 -14.70
C GLU A 103 -11.75 8.57 -15.19
N GLU A 104 -13.05 8.85 -15.09
CA GLU A 104 -13.63 10.15 -15.40
C GLU A 104 -13.09 11.30 -14.51
N ILE A 105 -12.87 11.04 -13.21
CA ILE A 105 -12.36 12.06 -12.28
C ILE A 105 -10.90 12.44 -12.61
N TYR A 106 -10.11 11.45 -13.02
CA TYR A 106 -8.69 11.62 -13.32
C TYR A 106 -8.41 11.87 -14.80
N ASP A 107 -9.44 12.00 -15.64
CA ASP A 107 -9.33 12.19 -17.10
C ASP A 107 -8.43 11.13 -17.77
N GLY A 108 -8.47 9.90 -17.25
CA GLY A 108 -7.59 8.81 -17.67
C GLY A 108 -6.11 8.96 -17.32
N ASP A 109 -5.67 10.06 -16.70
CA ASP A 109 -4.29 10.28 -16.28
C ASP A 109 -4.10 10.03 -14.78
N PHE A 110 -3.52 8.87 -14.48
CA PHE A 110 -3.19 8.48 -13.11
C PHE A 110 -1.75 8.81 -12.72
N THR A 111 -1.02 9.58 -13.54
CA THR A 111 0.38 9.90 -13.27
C THR A 111 0.52 10.77 -12.02
N ILE A 112 1.36 10.35 -11.08
CA ILE A 112 1.61 11.14 -9.88
C ILE A 112 2.48 12.35 -10.27
N PRO A 113 2.04 13.59 -9.94
CA PRO A 113 2.81 14.77 -10.29
C PRO A 113 4.15 14.79 -9.56
N ARG A 114 5.21 15.26 -10.25
CA ARG A 114 6.55 15.40 -9.68
C ARG A 114 6.68 16.68 -8.83
N ASN A 115 5.77 16.86 -7.88
CA ASN A 115 5.69 18.03 -6.99
C ASN A 115 6.08 17.73 -5.53
N PHE A 116 6.70 16.57 -5.28
CA PHE A 116 7.19 16.19 -3.95
C PHE A 116 8.21 17.19 -3.42
N LYS A 117 8.09 17.55 -2.14
CA LYS A 117 9.00 18.44 -1.42
C LYS A 117 9.54 17.72 -0.19
N MET A 118 10.80 17.97 0.15
CA MET A 118 11.41 17.45 1.37
C MET A 118 10.70 18.05 2.59
N THR A 119 10.07 17.21 3.41
CA THR A 119 9.34 17.63 4.62
C THR A 119 10.19 17.57 5.88
N ALA A 120 11.32 16.87 5.84
CA ALA A 120 12.29 16.78 6.93
C ALA A 120 13.71 16.61 6.38
N TRP A 121 14.71 17.10 7.11
CA TRP A 121 16.11 16.97 6.69
C TRP A 121 16.62 15.53 6.87
N PRO A 122 17.55 15.07 6.01
CA PRO A 122 18.26 13.81 6.24
C PRO A 122 19.04 13.87 7.56
N HIS A 123 19.06 12.76 8.29
CA HIS A 123 19.88 12.63 9.50
C HIS A 123 21.36 12.90 9.18
N ARG A 124 21.95 13.89 9.85
CA ARG A 124 23.38 14.24 9.74
C ARG A 124 24.14 13.66 10.92
N ALA A 125 25.08 12.75 10.66
CA ALA A 125 25.87 12.12 11.73
C ALA A 125 26.75 13.12 12.52
N ASP A 126 27.13 14.23 11.88
CA ASP A 126 28.06 15.23 12.44
C ASP A 126 27.38 16.58 12.77
N GLY A 127 26.04 16.62 12.76
CA GLY A 127 25.28 17.84 13.01
C GLY A 127 25.08 18.08 14.51
N ILE A 128 25.39 19.29 14.99
CA ILE A 128 24.85 19.80 16.25
C ILE A 128 23.33 19.81 16.09
N ASP A 129 22.65 18.95 16.83
CA ASP A 129 21.21 18.82 16.82
C ASP A 129 20.59 20.08 17.43
N ASP A 130 20.14 21.02 16.60
CA ASP A 130 19.25 22.10 17.02
C ASP A 130 17.82 21.55 17.10
N SER A 131 17.63 20.55 17.96
CA SER A 131 16.34 19.93 18.22
C SER A 131 15.57 20.79 19.20
N SER A 132 14.86 21.80 18.71
CA SER A 132 13.83 22.50 19.49
C SER A 132 12.77 23.22 18.65
N GLN A 133 12.25 22.61 17.57
CA GLN A 133 10.88 22.89 17.12
C GLN A 133 10.24 21.62 16.57
N GLU A 134 9.71 20.79 17.47
CA GLU A 134 8.65 19.85 17.13
C GLU A 134 7.45 20.67 16.64
N LEU A 135 7.30 20.80 15.32
CA LEU A 135 6.11 21.37 14.69
C LEU A 135 4.98 20.34 14.81
N TYR A 136 4.30 20.35 15.95
CA TYR A 136 2.95 19.80 16.06
C TYR A 136 1.99 20.75 15.33
N TYR A 137 1.38 20.25 14.25
CA TYR A 137 0.19 20.84 13.64
C TYR A 137 -1.06 20.37 14.38
#